data_AF-A0A260Z570-F1
#
_entry.id   AF-A0A260Z570-F1
#
_cell.length_a   1.000
_cell.length_b   1.000
_cell.length_c   1.000
_cell.angle_alpha   90.00
_cell.angle_beta   90.00
_cell.angle_gamma   90.00
#
_symmetry.space_group_name_H-M   'P 1'
#
loop_
_entity.id
_entity.type
_entity.pdbx_description
1 polymer ?
#
loop_
_entity_poly.entity_id
_entity_poly.type
_entity_poly.pdbx_seq_one_letter_code
_entity_poly.pdbx_strand_id
1 'polypeptide(L)'
;MRSDFGDNKPKMPPPCPDTIPDYYTTTLHIIGGISFPVNLVGFYLVWFQSPGMYGYKYCLCYMQSAAFLTELYMSWICPGYYFFPLVGGYNTGRFFGQFIGAHLSMSVWVGIYSFELAGGLCCFNTVGKQYVKKVFLVLVHIFPFATSTCMYMSGLTYQQKYNYVKINYPQCVQWMMMDGFEAYDSSVNPMIIVTGGGAFVFVYCFTLGVHTMVILQRLRRHMSPATYQMHRAALLSLTMQMVLPGGLIIIPKNIILFITMSESLHLQGVCVKTTVIRVGTVNFRSGYQYDVPDGLPFDNRLPHQPAIRELSGAEYEDK
;
A
#
# COMPACT_ATOMS: atom_id res chain seq x y z
N MET A 1 25.77 0.96 -45.12
CA MET A 1 24.37 0.75 -44.70
C MET A 1 24.37 0.51 -43.20
N ARG A 2 24.12 1.58 -42.44
CA ARG A 2 24.03 1.60 -40.97
C ARG A 2 22.70 2.29 -40.69
N SER A 3 21.68 1.53 -40.32
CA SER A 3 20.37 2.07 -39.95
C SER A 3 20.26 2.00 -38.43
N ASP A 4 20.77 3.04 -37.77
CA ASP A 4 20.43 3.36 -36.39
C ASP A 4 18.99 3.86 -36.38
N PHE A 5 18.03 2.95 -36.18
CA PHE A 5 16.68 3.34 -35.78
C PHE A 5 16.74 3.74 -34.31
N GLY A 6 16.85 5.05 -34.10
CA GLY A 6 16.82 5.69 -32.79
C GLY A 6 15.53 5.35 -32.05
N ASP A 7 15.71 4.68 -30.92
CA ASP A 7 14.72 4.39 -29.89
C ASP A 7 14.28 5.70 -29.23
N ASN A 8 13.39 6.44 -29.90
CA ASN A 8 12.72 7.64 -29.37
C ASN A 8 11.55 7.23 -28.44
N LYS A 9 11.82 6.38 -27.46
CA LYS A 9 10.93 6.26 -26.30
C LYS A 9 11.20 7.46 -25.38
N PRO A 10 10.18 8.24 -24.99
CA PRO A 10 10.37 9.30 -24.01
C PRO A 10 10.99 8.71 -22.74
N LYS A 11 12.19 9.15 -22.39
CA LYS A 11 12.90 8.72 -21.17
C LYS A 11 12.04 9.13 -19.98
N MET A 12 11.43 8.14 -19.34
CA MET A 12 10.76 8.35 -18.06
C MET A 12 11.79 8.89 -17.05
N PRO A 13 11.42 9.85 -16.18
CA PRO A 13 12.29 10.32 -15.12
C PRO A 13 12.78 9.13 -14.28
N PRO A 14 14.01 9.17 -13.74
CA PRO A 14 14.69 8.00 -13.19
C PRO A 14 13.85 7.34 -12.08
N PRO A 15 13.35 6.11 -12.27
CA PRO A 15 12.53 5.40 -11.27
C PRO A 15 13.32 4.87 -10.08
N CYS A 16 14.66 4.86 -10.17
CA CYS A 16 15.54 4.44 -9.10
C CYS A 16 16.41 5.63 -8.70
N PRO A 17 16.41 6.03 -7.41
CA PRO A 17 17.33 7.05 -6.93
C PRO A 17 18.76 6.50 -6.92
N ASP A 18 19.76 7.38 -6.95
CA ASP A 18 21.18 6.96 -6.85
C ASP A 18 21.52 6.47 -5.44
N THR A 19 20.84 6.99 -4.43
CA THR A 19 20.95 6.58 -3.04
C THR A 19 19.58 6.55 -2.37
N ILE A 20 19.40 5.68 -1.39
CA ILE A 20 18.19 5.73 -0.57
C ILE A 20 18.33 6.87 0.42
N PRO A 21 17.33 7.77 0.51
CA PRO A 21 17.42 8.89 1.43
C PRO A 21 17.49 8.42 2.88
N ASP A 22 18.48 8.89 3.64
CA ASP A 22 18.72 8.47 5.04
C ASP A 22 17.53 8.75 5.98
N TYR A 23 16.73 9.78 5.65
CA TYR A 23 15.53 10.10 6.40
C TYR A 23 14.45 9.02 6.28
N TYR A 24 14.43 8.22 5.21
CA TYR A 24 13.38 7.22 4.96
C TYR A 24 13.38 6.15 6.05
N THR A 25 14.52 5.48 6.23
CA THR A 25 14.67 4.42 7.24
C THR A 25 14.50 4.99 8.65
N THR A 26 15.02 6.19 8.91
CA THR A 26 14.84 6.88 10.20
C THR A 26 13.36 7.15 10.49
N THR A 27 12.61 7.61 9.49
CA THR A 27 11.17 7.87 9.61
C THR A 27 10.40 6.58 9.90
N LEU A 28 10.72 5.48 9.20
CA LEU A 28 10.11 4.17 9.48
C LEU A 28 10.37 3.70 10.91
N HIS A 29 11.60 3.85 11.41
CA HIS A 29 11.92 3.50 12.80
C HIS A 29 11.16 4.36 13.81
N ILE A 30 11.01 5.67 13.57
CA ILE A 30 10.24 6.58 14.43
C ILE A 30 8.76 6.17 14.44
N ILE A 31 8.17 5.94 13.26
CA ILE A 31 6.79 5.47 13.13
C ILE A 31 6.62 4.18 13.92
N GLY A 32 7.48 3.18 13.69
CA GLY A 32 7.49 1.92 14.42
C GLY A 32 7.66 2.09 15.92
N GLY A 33 8.52 3.01 16.36
CA GLY A 33 8.77 3.30 17.78
C GLY A 33 7.55 3.88 18.49
N ILE A 34 6.72 4.67 17.80
CA ILE A 34 5.46 5.21 18.32
C ILE A 34 4.34 4.18 18.23
N SER A 35 4.27 3.45 17.13
CA SER A 35 3.16 2.54 16.84
C SER A 35 3.24 1.25 17.66
N PHE A 36 4.45 0.78 17.98
CA PHE A 36 4.69 -0.39 18.84
C PHE A 36 3.99 -0.29 20.21
N PRO A 37 4.21 0.74 21.06
CA PRO A 37 3.53 0.86 22.35
C PRO A 37 2.02 1.05 22.18
N VAL A 38 1.57 1.76 21.14
CA VAL A 38 0.14 1.93 20.85
C VAL A 38 -0.52 0.58 20.57
N ASN A 39 0.10 -0.25 19.74
CA ASN A 39 -0.45 -1.57 19.42
C ASN A 39 -0.40 -2.54 20.60
N LEU A 40 0.61 -2.41 21.48
CA LEU A 40 0.71 -3.19 22.72
C LEU A 40 -0.37 -2.79 23.75
N VAL A 41 -0.63 -1.49 23.90
CA VAL A 41 -1.76 -0.99 24.70
C VAL A 41 -3.09 -1.45 24.11
N GLY A 42 -3.25 -1.36 22.79
CA GLY A 42 -4.43 -1.89 22.09
C GLY A 42 -4.67 -3.36 22.40
N PHE A 43 -3.63 -4.19 22.33
CA PHE A 43 -3.69 -5.60 22.68
C PHE A 43 -4.09 -5.81 24.15
N TYR A 44 -3.47 -5.08 25.07
CA TYR A 44 -3.79 -5.14 26.50
C TYR A 44 -5.26 -4.82 26.79
N LEU A 45 -5.78 -3.74 26.20
CA LEU A 45 -7.18 -3.31 26.38
C LEU A 45 -8.17 -4.35 25.84
N VAL A 46 -7.91 -4.94 24.67
CA VAL A 46 -8.76 -5.99 24.12
C VAL A 46 -8.69 -7.26 24.98
N TRP A 47 -7.51 -7.65 25.44
CA TRP A 47 -7.32 -8.89 26.20
C TRP A 47 -7.87 -8.81 27.63
N PHE A 48 -7.64 -7.71 28.35
CA PHE A 48 -7.99 -7.62 29.78
C PHE A 48 -9.26 -6.81 30.05
N GLN A 49 -9.58 -5.81 29.22
CA GLN A 49 -10.62 -4.82 29.52
C GLN A 49 -11.90 -4.97 28.68
N SER A 50 -12.02 -6.01 27.87
CA SER A 50 -13.23 -6.31 27.08
C SER A 50 -14.06 -7.47 27.67
N PRO A 51 -14.76 -7.29 28.82
CA PRO A 51 -15.64 -8.31 29.36
C PRO A 51 -16.90 -8.49 28.49
N GLY A 52 -17.32 -9.74 28.28
CA GLY A 52 -18.62 -10.07 27.65
C GLY A 52 -18.64 -10.28 26.13
N MET A 53 -17.51 -10.09 25.42
CA MET A 53 -17.44 -10.24 23.95
C MET A 53 -16.67 -11.49 23.48
N TYR A 54 -16.95 -12.67 24.05
CA TYR A 54 -16.07 -13.85 23.89
C TYR A 54 -15.63 -14.15 22.44
N GLY A 55 -16.52 -14.18 21.44
CA GLY A 55 -16.13 -14.45 20.05
C GLY A 55 -15.39 -13.29 19.37
N TYR A 56 -15.89 -12.06 19.54
CA TYR A 56 -15.35 -10.86 18.90
C TYR A 56 -13.98 -10.47 19.48
N LYS A 57 -13.76 -10.76 20.76
CA LYS A 57 -12.50 -10.54 21.47
C LYS A 57 -11.33 -11.31 20.85
N TYR A 58 -11.51 -12.60 20.55
CA TYR A 58 -10.44 -13.39 19.92
C TYR A 58 -10.09 -12.89 18.53
N CYS A 59 -11.10 -12.47 17.77
CA CYS A 59 -10.86 -11.92 16.45
C CYS A 59 -10.10 -10.58 16.51
N LEU A 60 -10.52 -9.67 17.41
CA LEU A 60 -9.81 -8.41 17.62
C LEU A 60 -8.37 -8.64 18.10
N CYS A 61 -8.15 -9.59 19.02
CA CYS A 61 -6.80 -9.94 19.47
C CYS A 61 -5.95 -10.46 18.32
N TYR A 62 -6.51 -11.32 17.47
CA TYR A 62 -5.80 -11.87 16.31
C TYR A 62 -5.39 -10.76 15.32
N MET A 63 -6.31 -9.85 15.02
CA MET A 63 -6.03 -8.68 14.19
C MET A 63 -4.94 -7.79 14.78
N GLN A 64 -5.07 -7.47 16.06
CA GLN A 64 -4.15 -6.60 16.78
C GLN A 64 -2.73 -7.20 16.83
N SER A 65 -2.63 -8.53 17.00
CA SER A 65 -1.35 -9.25 16.93
C SER A 65 -0.75 -9.24 15.52
N ALA A 66 -1.57 -9.43 14.48
CA ALA A 66 -1.11 -9.38 13.10
C ALA A 66 -0.60 -7.98 12.73
N ALA A 67 -1.35 -6.92 13.05
CA ALA A 67 -0.95 -5.53 12.83
C ALA A 67 0.36 -5.19 13.58
N PHE A 68 0.47 -5.61 14.84
CA PHE A 68 1.71 -5.46 15.61
C PHE A 68 2.91 -6.14 14.93
N LEU A 69 2.75 -7.37 14.44
CA LEU A 69 3.79 -8.07 13.69
C LEU A 69 4.12 -7.38 12.37
N THR A 70 3.12 -6.88 11.63
CA THR A 70 3.31 -6.12 10.39
C THR A 70 4.20 -4.90 10.64
N GLU A 71 3.90 -4.12 11.67
CA GLU A 71 4.67 -2.92 11.99
C GLU A 71 6.08 -3.21 12.48
N LEU A 72 6.23 -4.21 13.36
CA LEU A 72 7.54 -4.65 13.84
C LEU A 72 8.41 -5.09 12.64
N TYR A 73 7.83 -5.82 11.71
CA TYR A 73 8.54 -6.32 10.54
C TYR A 73 8.96 -5.19 9.60
N MET A 74 8.01 -4.33 9.20
CA MET A 74 8.23 -3.25 8.24
C MET A 74 9.08 -2.11 8.80
N SER A 75 9.06 -1.88 10.11
CA SER A 75 9.74 -0.75 10.70
C SER A 75 11.12 -1.11 11.25
N TRP A 76 11.32 -2.33 11.78
CA TRP A 76 12.53 -2.67 12.53
C TRP A 76 13.30 -3.87 11.96
N ILE A 77 12.60 -4.90 11.47
CA ILE A 77 13.26 -6.12 10.97
C ILE A 77 13.79 -5.88 9.56
N CYS A 78 12.91 -5.71 8.58
CA CYS A 78 13.28 -5.55 7.18
C CYS A 78 12.49 -4.39 6.54
N PRO A 79 12.87 -3.13 6.84
CA PRO A 79 12.31 -1.98 6.17
C PRO A 79 12.65 -2.00 4.68
N GLY A 80 11.64 -2.11 3.82
CA GLY A 80 11.80 -2.15 2.37
C GLY A 80 11.53 -0.79 1.72
N TYR A 81 12.41 -0.35 0.83
CA TYR A 81 12.17 0.80 -0.05
C TYR A 81 11.72 0.30 -1.42
N TYR A 82 10.52 0.67 -1.85
CA TYR A 82 9.96 0.26 -3.14
C TYR A 82 10.34 1.24 -4.25
N PHE A 83 10.81 0.74 -5.40
CA PHE A 83 11.14 1.58 -6.55
C PHE A 83 9.95 1.64 -7.49
N PHE A 84 9.44 2.82 -7.80
CA PHE A 84 8.27 2.96 -8.69
C PHE A 84 8.69 3.47 -10.07
N PRO A 85 8.18 2.90 -11.17
CA PRO A 85 7.10 1.90 -11.30
C PRO A 85 7.59 0.43 -11.39
N LEU A 86 8.86 0.18 -11.06
CA LEU A 86 9.43 -1.18 -11.00
C LEU A 86 8.63 -2.03 -9.99
N VAL A 87 8.27 -3.27 -10.35
CA VAL A 87 7.74 -4.20 -9.35
C VAL A 87 8.93 -4.77 -8.59
N GLY A 88 9.42 -4.01 -7.60
CA GLY A 88 10.67 -4.33 -6.91
C GLY A 88 11.08 -3.26 -5.93
N GLY A 89 12.23 -3.46 -5.30
CA GLY A 89 12.74 -2.55 -4.29
C GLY A 89 14.02 -3.05 -3.63
N TYR A 90 14.42 -2.35 -2.60
CA TYR A 90 15.63 -2.61 -1.84
C TYR A 90 15.33 -2.76 -0.36
N ASN A 91 15.85 -3.82 0.27
CA ASN A 91 15.76 -4.01 1.71
C ASN A 91 16.81 -3.13 2.43
N THR A 92 16.33 -2.15 3.20
CA THR A 92 17.18 -1.21 3.96
C THR A 92 17.57 -1.71 5.35
N GLY A 93 17.15 -2.92 5.74
CA GLY A 93 17.47 -3.51 7.03
C GLY A 93 18.98 -3.72 7.23
N ARG A 94 19.64 -2.80 7.95
CA ARG A 94 21.10 -2.85 8.19
C ARG A 94 21.55 -4.06 9.02
N PHE A 95 20.70 -4.53 9.93
CA PHE A 95 21.03 -5.64 10.84
C PHE A 95 20.38 -6.95 10.40
N PHE A 96 19.05 -7.04 10.38
CA PHE A 96 18.35 -8.28 10.02
C PHE A 96 18.27 -8.53 8.50
N GLY A 97 18.33 -7.49 7.68
CA GLY A 97 18.35 -7.63 6.21
C GLY A 97 19.62 -8.28 5.67
N GLN A 98 20.68 -8.39 6.48
CA GLN A 98 21.88 -9.16 6.14
C GLN A 98 21.67 -10.67 6.27
N PHE A 99 20.76 -11.11 7.15
CA PHE A 99 20.50 -12.53 7.41
C PHE A 99 19.35 -13.09 6.57
N ILE A 100 18.43 -12.23 6.14
CA ILE A 100 17.24 -12.62 5.37
C ILE A 100 17.34 -12.00 3.98
N GLY A 101 17.54 -12.84 2.96
CA GLY A 101 17.55 -12.39 1.57
C GLY A 101 16.28 -11.62 1.19
N ALA A 102 16.41 -10.59 0.34
CA ALA A 102 15.33 -9.66 0.01
C ALA A 102 14.04 -10.37 -0.46
N HIS A 103 14.18 -11.37 -1.34
CA HIS A 103 13.05 -12.19 -1.79
C HIS A 103 12.33 -12.94 -0.67
N LEU A 104 13.08 -13.60 0.22
CA LEU A 104 12.52 -14.32 1.35
C LEU A 104 11.84 -13.35 2.33
N SER A 105 12.47 -12.19 2.56
CA SER A 105 11.91 -11.15 3.42
C SER A 105 10.58 -10.64 2.88
N MET A 106 10.48 -10.40 1.57
CA MET A 106 9.24 -9.98 0.93
C MET A 106 8.15 -11.06 1.03
N SER A 107 8.51 -12.34 0.89
CA SER A 107 7.59 -13.46 1.06
C SER A 107 7.03 -13.54 2.48
N VAL A 108 7.89 -13.38 3.50
CA VAL A 108 7.46 -13.34 4.90
C VAL A 108 6.55 -12.15 5.17
N TRP A 109 6.89 -10.97 4.64
CA TRP A 109 6.05 -9.79 4.80
C TRP A 109 4.66 -9.97 4.18
N VAL A 110 4.58 -10.49 2.95
CA VAL A 110 3.29 -10.80 2.31
C VAL A 110 2.47 -11.77 3.17
N GLY A 111 3.12 -12.77 3.77
CA GLY A 111 2.46 -13.69 4.70
C GLY A 111 1.88 -12.99 5.94
N ILE A 112 2.69 -12.18 6.63
CA ILE A 112 2.26 -11.42 7.82
C ILE A 112 1.08 -10.49 7.46
N TYR A 113 1.19 -9.75 6.37
CA TYR A 113 0.12 -8.87 5.91
C TYR A 113 -1.16 -9.64 5.55
N SER A 114 -1.03 -10.82 4.95
CA SER A 114 -2.19 -11.67 4.67
C SER A 114 -2.86 -12.21 5.95
N PHE A 115 -2.12 -12.40 7.05
CA PHE A 115 -2.72 -12.73 8.35
C PHE A 115 -3.59 -11.59 8.89
N GLU A 116 -3.18 -10.34 8.67
CA GLU A 116 -3.98 -9.15 8.99
C GLU A 116 -5.28 -9.12 8.16
N LEU A 117 -5.21 -9.42 6.86
CA LEU A 117 -6.42 -9.59 6.04
C LEU A 117 -7.33 -10.70 6.56
N ALA A 118 -6.75 -11.84 6.93
CA ALA A 118 -7.48 -13.00 7.42
C ALA A 118 -8.21 -12.70 8.73
N GLY A 119 -7.55 -12.03 9.68
CA GLY A 119 -8.19 -11.57 10.91
C GLY A 119 -9.36 -10.63 10.65
N GLY A 120 -9.24 -9.72 9.67
CA GLY A 120 -10.31 -8.79 9.33
C GLY A 120 -11.54 -9.53 8.80
N LEU A 121 -11.32 -10.50 7.92
CA LEU A 121 -12.38 -11.38 7.41
C LEU A 121 -13.05 -12.20 8.51
N CYS A 122 -12.27 -12.72 9.47
CA CYS A 122 -12.84 -13.43 10.62
C CYS A 122 -13.75 -12.51 11.46
N CYS A 123 -13.42 -11.22 11.57
CA CYS A 123 -14.18 -10.28 12.39
C CYS A 123 -15.48 -9.85 11.73
N PHE A 124 -15.49 -9.76 10.39
CA PHE A 124 -16.66 -9.31 9.64
C PHE A 124 -17.56 -10.46 9.15
N ASN A 125 -17.05 -11.69 8.99
CA ASN A 125 -17.87 -12.80 8.50
C ASN A 125 -18.80 -13.38 9.58
N THR A 126 -19.92 -12.69 9.79
CA THR A 126 -20.97 -13.06 10.74
C THR A 126 -22.17 -13.76 10.08
N VAL A 127 -22.23 -13.82 8.73
CA VAL A 127 -23.43 -14.17 7.97
C VAL A 127 -23.25 -15.49 7.21
N GLY A 128 -23.99 -16.54 7.61
CA GLY A 128 -23.97 -17.84 6.92
C GLY A 128 -24.43 -19.01 7.78
N LYS A 129 -24.79 -20.13 7.14
CA LYS A 129 -25.08 -21.40 7.82
C LYS A 129 -23.83 -21.88 8.59
N GLN A 130 -24.00 -22.52 9.75
CA GLN A 130 -22.91 -22.89 10.66
C GLN A 130 -21.79 -23.73 9.99
N TYR A 131 -22.15 -24.61 9.05
CA TYR A 131 -21.18 -25.40 8.30
C TYR A 131 -20.33 -24.55 7.34
N VAL A 132 -20.97 -23.63 6.60
CA VAL A 132 -20.30 -22.68 5.68
C VAL A 132 -19.31 -21.80 6.45
N LYS A 133 -19.67 -21.38 7.66
CA LYS A 133 -18.79 -20.60 8.54
C LYS A 133 -17.51 -21.36 8.92
N LYS A 134 -17.61 -22.67 9.24
CA LYS A 134 -16.44 -23.49 9.59
C LYS A 134 -15.49 -23.69 8.41
N VAL A 135 -16.03 -24.01 7.23
CA VAL A 135 -15.22 -24.18 6.02
C VAL A 135 -14.55 -22.87 5.63
N PHE A 136 -15.29 -21.76 5.65
CA PHE A 136 -14.74 -20.43 5.35
C PHE A 136 -13.64 -20.03 6.33
N LEU A 137 -13.83 -20.28 7.64
CA LEU A 137 -12.80 -20.04 8.65
C LEU A 137 -11.51 -20.79 8.32
N VAL A 138 -11.58 -22.06 7.94
CA VAL A 138 -10.40 -22.84 7.53
C VAL A 138 -9.74 -22.24 6.30
N LEU A 139 -10.52 -21.91 5.25
CA LEU A 139 -9.99 -21.31 4.02
C LEU A 139 -9.30 -19.96 4.25
N VAL A 140 -9.87 -19.12 5.12
CA VAL A 140 -9.29 -17.83 5.50
C VAL A 140 -7.93 -17.98 6.19
N HIS A 141 -7.71 -19.05 6.95
CA HIS A 141 -6.41 -19.29 7.60
C HIS A 141 -5.41 -19.99 6.67
N ILE A 142 -5.86 -20.63 5.59
CA ILE A 142 -4.97 -21.17 4.55
C ILE A 142 -4.45 -20.04 3.64
N PHE A 143 -5.23 -18.98 3.43
CA PHE A 143 -4.91 -17.86 2.56
C PHE A 143 -3.52 -17.21 2.82
N PRO A 144 -3.11 -16.89 4.07
CA PRO A 144 -1.79 -16.33 4.34
C PRO A 144 -0.63 -17.23 3.91
N PHE A 145 -0.75 -18.54 4.15
CA PHE A 145 0.27 -19.51 3.73
C PHE A 145 0.30 -19.66 2.22
N ALA A 146 -0.86 -19.72 1.56
CA ALA A 146 -0.94 -19.80 0.12
C ALA A 146 -0.32 -18.57 -0.56
N THR A 147 -0.68 -17.35 -0.12
CA THR A 147 -0.13 -16.10 -0.68
C THR A 147 1.36 -15.93 -0.40
N SER A 148 1.84 -16.26 0.80
CA SER A 148 3.27 -16.27 1.12
C SER A 148 4.04 -17.28 0.25
N THR A 149 3.46 -18.46 0.00
CA THR A 149 4.08 -19.49 -0.85
C THR A 149 4.11 -19.03 -2.31
N CYS A 150 3.02 -18.42 -2.81
CA CYS A 150 3.00 -17.84 -4.15
C CYS A 150 4.04 -16.74 -4.31
N MET A 151 4.22 -15.90 -3.29
CA MET A 151 5.26 -14.88 -3.28
C MET A 151 6.66 -15.51 -3.33
N TYR A 152 6.90 -16.57 -2.55
CA TYR A 152 8.17 -17.29 -2.56
C TYR A 152 8.44 -17.98 -3.91
N MET A 153 7.40 -18.52 -4.54
CA MET A 153 7.50 -19.12 -5.88
C MET A 153 7.64 -18.07 -7.00
N SER A 154 7.45 -16.78 -6.71
CA SER A 154 7.58 -15.69 -7.69
C SER A 154 9.02 -15.23 -7.93
N GLY A 155 9.99 -15.85 -7.24
CA GLY A 155 11.40 -15.53 -7.38
C GLY A 155 11.90 -15.68 -8.82
N LEU A 156 12.89 -14.86 -9.17
CA LEU A 156 13.59 -14.90 -10.45
C LEU A 156 15.06 -15.24 -10.22
N THR A 157 15.69 -15.88 -11.21
CA THR A 157 17.15 -16.02 -11.21
C THR A 157 17.82 -14.66 -11.42
N TYR A 158 19.07 -14.52 -10.98
CA TYR A 158 19.85 -13.29 -11.18
C TYR A 158 19.88 -12.86 -12.65
N GLN A 159 20.05 -13.80 -13.58
CA GLN A 159 20.12 -13.49 -15.02
C GLN A 159 18.78 -12.98 -15.57
N GLN A 160 17.66 -13.60 -15.19
CA GLN A 160 16.32 -13.14 -15.58
C GLN A 160 16.05 -11.73 -15.05
N LYS A 161 16.37 -11.51 -13.76
CA LYS A 161 16.24 -10.20 -13.11
C LYS A 161 17.12 -9.15 -13.79
N TYR A 162 18.39 -9.46 -14.05
CA TYR A 162 19.33 -8.56 -14.72
C TYR A 162 18.84 -8.19 -16.12
N ASN A 163 18.38 -9.16 -16.92
CA ASN A 163 17.86 -8.91 -18.26
C ASN A 163 16.61 -8.01 -18.20
N TYR A 164 15.67 -8.31 -17.31
CA TYR A 164 14.46 -7.50 -17.12
C TYR A 164 14.79 -6.05 -16.74
N VAL A 165 15.64 -5.86 -15.74
CA VAL A 165 16.04 -4.53 -15.26
C VAL A 165 16.84 -3.78 -16.32
N LYS A 166 17.78 -4.43 -17.00
CA LYS A 166 18.60 -3.79 -18.04
C LYS A 166 17.77 -3.30 -19.23
N ILE A 167 16.76 -4.06 -19.63
CA ILE A 167 15.91 -3.73 -20.79
C ILE A 167 14.89 -2.65 -20.43
N ASN A 168 14.21 -2.79 -19.29
CA ASN A 168 13.06 -1.93 -18.94
C ASN A 168 13.45 -0.74 -18.06
N TYR A 169 14.51 -0.89 -17.25
CA TYR A 169 14.91 0.07 -16.22
C TYR A 169 16.45 0.19 -16.09
N PRO A 170 17.17 0.58 -17.16
CA PRO A 170 18.64 0.54 -17.19
C PRO A 170 19.32 1.34 -16.06
N GLN A 171 18.70 2.43 -15.60
CA GLN A 171 19.12 3.23 -14.45
C GLN A 171 19.11 2.48 -13.11
N CYS A 172 18.34 1.41 -13.00
CA CYS A 172 18.25 0.58 -11.79
C CYS A 172 19.30 -0.54 -11.78
N VAL A 173 20.07 -0.72 -12.87
CA VAL A 173 21.07 -1.81 -12.96
C VAL A 173 22.15 -1.68 -11.89
N GLN A 174 22.49 -0.45 -11.45
CA GLN A 174 23.43 -0.26 -10.33
C GLN A 174 22.97 -0.96 -9.05
N TRP A 175 21.66 -1.01 -8.80
CA TRP A 175 21.08 -1.66 -7.62
C TRP A 175 21.20 -3.18 -7.67
N MET A 176 21.36 -3.78 -8.87
CA MET A 176 21.59 -5.23 -9.02
C MET A 176 22.87 -5.73 -8.35
N MET A 177 23.83 -4.84 -8.11
CA MET A 177 25.08 -5.20 -7.42
C MET A 177 24.89 -5.41 -5.92
N MET A 178 23.72 -5.05 -5.37
CA MET A 178 23.44 -5.18 -3.95
C MET A 178 22.49 -6.33 -3.67
N ASP A 179 22.85 -7.20 -2.72
CA ASP A 179 22.08 -8.40 -2.35
C ASP A 179 20.68 -8.07 -1.79
N GLY A 180 20.48 -6.84 -1.30
CA GLY A 180 19.20 -6.35 -0.82
C GLY A 180 18.20 -5.98 -1.91
N PHE A 181 18.61 -5.97 -3.19
CA PHE A 181 17.76 -5.55 -4.31
C PHE A 181 16.98 -6.71 -4.93
N GLU A 182 15.67 -6.53 -5.06
CA GLU A 182 14.78 -7.49 -5.69
C GLU A 182 13.89 -6.84 -6.74
N ALA A 183 13.64 -7.56 -7.83
CA ALA A 183 12.70 -7.15 -8.86
C ALA A 183 11.97 -8.37 -9.42
N TYR A 184 10.72 -8.16 -9.80
CA TYR A 184 9.79 -9.19 -10.26
C TYR A 184 9.29 -8.86 -11.65
N ASP A 185 9.15 -9.90 -12.47
CA ASP A 185 8.66 -9.81 -13.84
C ASP A 185 7.55 -10.85 -14.04
N SER A 186 6.34 -10.35 -14.29
CA SER A 186 5.16 -11.17 -14.49
C SER A 186 5.16 -11.95 -15.81
N SER A 187 5.96 -11.51 -16.80
CA SER A 187 6.07 -12.21 -18.08
C SER A 187 6.90 -13.49 -17.96
N VAL A 188 7.91 -13.49 -17.10
CA VAL A 188 8.78 -14.64 -16.83
C VAL A 188 8.18 -15.54 -15.76
N ASN A 189 7.65 -14.95 -14.69
CA ASN A 189 7.05 -15.70 -13.59
C ASN A 189 5.66 -15.14 -13.21
N PRO A 190 4.56 -15.76 -13.68
CA PRO A 190 3.21 -15.26 -13.43
C PRO A 190 2.76 -15.38 -11.97
N MET A 191 3.51 -16.07 -11.10
CA MET A 191 3.16 -16.20 -9.67
C MET A 191 3.08 -14.84 -8.97
N ILE A 192 3.81 -13.82 -9.45
CA ILE A 192 3.67 -12.45 -8.92
C ILE A 192 2.27 -11.87 -9.16
N ILE A 193 1.63 -12.21 -10.29
CA ILE A 193 0.25 -11.82 -10.58
C ILE A 193 -0.70 -12.55 -9.64
N VAL A 194 -0.47 -13.85 -9.40
CA VAL A 194 -1.30 -14.65 -8.46
C VAL A 194 -1.25 -14.04 -7.06
N THR A 195 -0.06 -13.65 -6.60
CA THR A 195 0.13 -12.93 -5.33
C THR A 195 -0.58 -11.57 -5.34
N GLY A 196 -0.47 -10.81 -6.43
CA GLY A 196 -1.20 -9.55 -6.63
C GLY A 196 -2.72 -9.73 -6.60
N GLY A 197 -3.23 -10.83 -7.17
CA GLY A 197 -4.64 -11.22 -7.15
C GLY A 197 -5.17 -11.39 -5.71
N GLY A 198 -4.33 -11.88 -4.80
CA GLY A 198 -4.65 -11.94 -3.37
C GLY A 198 -4.98 -10.58 -2.76
N ALA A 199 -4.49 -9.47 -3.32
CA ALA A 199 -4.83 -8.13 -2.85
C ALA A 199 -6.29 -7.74 -3.12
N PHE A 200 -7.00 -8.38 -4.07
CA PHE A 200 -8.44 -8.14 -4.25
C PHE A 200 -9.28 -8.61 -3.06
N VAL A 201 -8.75 -9.52 -2.24
CA VAL A 201 -9.36 -9.91 -0.95
C VAL A 201 -9.50 -8.69 -0.02
N PHE A 202 -8.62 -7.69 -0.15
CA PHE A 202 -8.75 -6.42 0.58
C PHE A 202 -10.05 -5.68 0.24
N VAL A 203 -10.42 -5.61 -1.05
CA VAL A 203 -11.66 -4.96 -1.51
C VAL A 203 -12.88 -5.66 -0.92
N TYR A 204 -12.83 -6.99 -0.88
CA TYR A 204 -13.87 -7.80 -0.26
C TYR A 204 -13.95 -7.54 1.26
N CYS A 205 -12.81 -7.50 1.96
CA CYS A 205 -12.75 -7.21 3.38
C CYS A 205 -13.30 -5.81 3.71
N PHE A 206 -12.99 -4.80 2.89
CA PHE A 206 -13.53 -3.45 3.05
C PHE A 206 -15.06 -3.42 2.89
N THR A 207 -15.57 -4.10 1.87
CA THR A 207 -17.02 -4.22 1.64
C THR A 207 -17.72 -4.88 2.83
N LEU A 208 -17.13 -5.95 3.38
CA LEU A 208 -17.61 -6.62 4.59
C LEU A 208 -17.56 -5.73 5.84
N GLY A 209 -16.52 -4.90 5.98
CA GLY A 209 -16.42 -3.92 7.06
C GLY A 209 -17.55 -2.89 7.04
N VAL A 210 -17.82 -2.30 5.86
CA VAL A 210 -18.95 -1.38 5.65
C VAL A 210 -20.28 -2.07 5.97
N HIS A 211 -20.49 -3.28 5.46
CA HIS A 211 -21.71 -4.05 5.71
C HIS A 211 -21.91 -4.35 7.19
N THR A 212 -20.85 -4.71 7.91
CA THR A 212 -20.90 -4.98 9.36
C THR A 212 -21.23 -3.71 10.16
N MET A 213 -20.69 -2.56 9.74
CA MET A 213 -21.03 -1.25 10.34
C MET A 213 -22.50 -0.90 10.15
N VAL A 214 -23.08 -1.16 8.97
CA VAL A 214 -24.52 -0.97 8.70
C VAL A 214 -25.38 -1.91 9.56
N ILE A 215 -24.98 -3.18 9.72
CA ILE A 215 -25.68 -4.12 10.62
C ILE A 215 -25.64 -3.63 12.06
N LEU A 216 -24.49 -3.16 12.54
CA LEU A 216 -24.36 -2.64 13.90
C LEU A 216 -25.32 -1.46 14.14
N GLN A 217 -25.45 -0.56 13.17
CA GLN A 217 -26.39 0.55 13.24
C GLN A 217 -27.85 0.08 13.34
N ARG A 218 -28.23 -0.99 12.63
CA ARG A 218 -29.57 -1.60 12.73
C ARG A 218 -29.81 -2.26 14.08
N LEU A 219 -28.80 -2.93 14.62
CA LEU A 219 -28.86 -3.60 15.93
C LEU A 219 -28.74 -2.64 17.13
N ARG A 220 -28.52 -1.34 16.89
CA ARG A 220 -28.48 -0.31 17.95
C ARG A 220 -29.67 -0.35 18.88
N ARG A 221 -30.88 -0.65 18.37
CA ARG A 221 -32.12 -0.71 19.16
C ARG A 221 -32.18 -1.89 20.13
N HIS A 222 -31.36 -2.92 19.93
CA HIS A 222 -31.34 -4.15 20.74
C HIS A 222 -30.16 -4.21 21.72
N MET A 223 -29.31 -3.18 21.76
CA MET A 223 -28.13 -3.13 22.63
C MET A 223 -28.23 -1.97 23.61
N SER A 224 -27.58 -2.12 24.78
CA SER A 224 -27.38 -1.00 25.69
C SER A 224 -26.54 0.10 25.01
N PRO A 225 -26.74 1.38 25.35
CA PRO A 225 -25.94 2.48 24.80
C PRO A 225 -24.43 2.30 25.02
N ALA A 226 -24.03 1.77 26.19
CA ALA A 226 -22.63 1.55 26.53
C ALA A 226 -21.99 0.47 25.65
N THR A 227 -22.66 -0.68 25.49
CA THR A 227 -22.20 -1.79 24.63
C THR A 227 -22.12 -1.37 23.17
N TYR A 228 -23.09 -0.60 22.68
CA TYR A 228 -23.09 -0.08 21.32
C TYR A 228 -21.90 0.85 21.05
N GLN A 229 -21.57 1.76 21.97
CA GLN A 229 -20.42 2.65 21.80
C GLN A 229 -19.10 1.88 21.79
N MET A 230 -18.95 0.87 22.65
CA MET A 230 -17.76 0.01 22.66
C MET A 230 -17.59 -0.74 21.32
N HIS A 231 -18.65 -1.39 20.82
CA HIS A 231 -18.59 -2.08 19.52
C HIS A 231 -18.35 -1.13 18.35
N ARG A 232 -18.98 0.05 18.35
CA ARG A 232 -18.80 1.05 17.30
C ARG A 232 -17.36 1.59 17.26
N ALA A 233 -16.78 1.87 18.42
CA ALA A 233 -15.39 2.32 18.52
C ALA A 233 -14.41 1.24 18.04
N ALA A 234 -14.62 -0.02 18.45
CA ALA A 234 -13.81 -1.15 18.01
C ALA A 234 -13.89 -1.38 16.49
N LEU A 235 -15.09 -1.35 15.90
CA LEU A 235 -15.28 -1.50 14.45
C LEU A 235 -14.69 -0.35 13.65
N LEU A 236 -14.77 0.88 14.15
CA LEU A 236 -14.16 2.04 13.50
C LEU A 236 -12.63 1.97 13.56
N SER A 237 -12.08 1.59 14.71
CA SER A 237 -10.64 1.36 14.87
C SER A 237 -10.14 0.27 13.93
N LEU A 238 -10.82 -0.89 13.88
CA LEU A 238 -10.49 -2.00 12.98
C LEU A 238 -10.55 -1.58 11.50
N THR A 239 -11.56 -0.80 11.14
CA THR A 239 -11.70 -0.29 9.77
C THR A 239 -10.55 0.66 9.43
N MET A 240 -10.15 1.55 10.35
CA MET A 240 -9.01 2.45 10.14
C MET A 240 -7.68 1.68 10.00
N GLN A 241 -7.47 0.64 10.80
CA GLN A 241 -6.30 -0.23 10.70
C GLN A 241 -6.21 -0.92 9.32
N MET A 242 -7.34 -1.23 8.68
CA MET A 242 -7.36 -1.78 7.32
C MET A 242 -7.23 -0.70 6.23
N VAL A 243 -7.95 0.41 6.39
CA VAL A 243 -8.02 1.49 5.38
C VAL A 243 -6.70 2.22 5.21
N LEU A 244 -5.94 2.45 6.29
CA LEU A 244 -4.66 3.15 6.21
C LEU A 244 -3.63 2.40 5.36
N PRO A 245 -3.21 1.16 5.69
CA PRO A 245 -2.28 0.40 4.85
C PRO A 245 -2.88 0.05 3.49
N GLY A 246 -4.17 -0.28 3.45
CA GLY A 246 -4.84 -0.61 2.19
C GLY A 246 -4.91 0.57 1.20
N GLY A 247 -5.30 1.75 1.69
CA GLY A 247 -5.47 2.95 0.89
C GLY A 247 -4.15 3.63 0.55
N LEU A 248 -3.17 3.64 1.46
CA LEU A 248 -1.90 4.34 1.26
C LEU A 248 -0.83 3.48 0.59
N ILE A 249 -0.90 2.15 0.74
CA ILE A 249 0.15 1.24 0.24
C ILE A 249 -0.42 0.30 -0.83
N ILE A 250 -1.49 -0.44 -0.52
CA ILE A 250 -1.99 -1.51 -1.41
C ILE A 250 -2.66 -0.97 -2.67
N ILE A 251 -3.54 0.02 -2.56
CA ILE A 251 -4.23 0.59 -3.72
C ILE A 251 -3.21 1.23 -4.70
N PRO A 252 -2.29 2.11 -4.27
CA PRO A 252 -1.25 2.64 -5.15
C PRO A 252 -0.41 1.54 -5.79
N LYS A 253 0.03 0.53 -5.01
CA LYS A 253 0.78 -0.61 -5.53
C LYS A 253 0.01 -1.38 -6.61
N ASN A 254 -1.28 -1.67 -6.41
CA ASN A 254 -2.09 -2.41 -7.38
C ASN A 254 -2.41 -1.60 -8.63
N ILE A 255 -2.67 -0.30 -8.50
CA ILE A 255 -2.81 0.60 -9.64
C ILE A 255 -1.52 0.60 -10.46
N ILE A 256 -0.36 0.67 -9.80
CA ILE A 256 0.94 0.64 -10.47
C ILE A 256 1.17 -0.72 -11.13
N LEU A 257 0.90 -1.83 -10.46
CA LEU A 257 0.98 -3.17 -11.06
C LEU A 257 0.11 -3.26 -12.32
N PHE A 258 -1.13 -2.79 -12.26
CA PHE A 258 -2.05 -2.76 -13.39
C PHE A 258 -1.55 -1.87 -14.54
N ILE A 259 -0.98 -0.70 -14.24
CA ILE A 259 -0.42 0.21 -15.24
C ILE A 259 0.84 -0.38 -15.88
N THR A 260 1.73 -0.97 -15.09
CA THR A 260 2.94 -1.66 -15.57
C THR A 260 2.55 -2.84 -16.46
N MET A 261 1.50 -3.57 -16.11
CA MET A 261 0.98 -4.68 -16.93
C MET A 261 0.25 -4.23 -18.20
N SER A 262 -0.37 -3.05 -18.21
CA SER A 262 -1.10 -2.53 -19.38
C SER A 262 -0.21 -1.76 -20.37
N GLU A 263 1.12 -1.72 -20.13
CA GLU A 263 2.13 -1.02 -20.95
C GLU A 263 1.77 0.45 -21.29
N SER A 264 0.91 1.07 -20.49
CA SER A 264 0.36 2.40 -20.76
C SER A 264 1.31 3.50 -20.27
N LEU A 265 2.33 3.81 -21.08
CA LEU A 265 3.37 4.81 -20.81
C LEU A 265 2.82 6.19 -20.37
N HIS A 266 1.67 6.63 -20.90
CA HIS A 266 1.03 7.89 -20.50
C HIS A 266 0.51 7.87 -19.05
N LEU A 267 0.02 6.72 -18.56
CA LEU A 267 -0.51 6.59 -17.21
C LEU A 267 0.61 6.42 -16.17
N GLN A 268 1.76 5.87 -16.57
CA GLN A 268 2.95 5.76 -15.71
C GLN A 268 3.44 7.14 -15.25
N GLY A 269 3.51 8.13 -16.15
CA GLY A 269 3.92 9.49 -15.80
C GLY A 269 2.97 10.23 -14.84
N VAL A 270 1.67 9.94 -14.89
CA VAL A 270 0.65 10.50 -13.97
C VAL A 270 0.74 9.84 -12.59
N CYS A 271 1.01 8.53 -12.54
CA CYS A 271 1.15 7.79 -11.30
C CYS A 271 2.40 8.19 -10.50
N VAL A 272 3.54 8.37 -11.16
CA VAL A 272 4.76 8.84 -10.48
C VAL A 272 4.52 10.20 -9.81
N LYS A 273 3.87 11.13 -10.52
CA LYS A 273 3.51 12.45 -9.97
C LYS A 273 2.54 12.35 -8.79
N THR A 274 1.56 11.46 -8.85
CA THR A 274 0.54 11.32 -7.79
C THR A 274 1.08 10.62 -6.54
N THR A 275 1.96 9.63 -6.69
CA THR A 275 2.55 8.86 -5.58
C THR A 275 3.63 9.66 -4.86
N VAL A 276 4.48 10.41 -5.58
CA VAL A 276 5.49 11.30 -4.97
C VAL A 276 4.82 12.43 -4.17
N ILE A 277 3.71 12.99 -4.67
CA ILE A 277 2.97 14.04 -3.96
C ILE A 277 2.33 13.49 -2.66
N ARG A 278 1.83 12.24 -2.63
CA ARG A 278 1.20 11.68 -1.42
C ARG A 278 2.17 11.20 -0.35
N VAL A 279 3.34 10.67 -0.73
CA VAL A 279 4.38 10.29 0.25
C VAL A 279 5.13 11.52 0.77
N GLY A 280 5.21 12.60 -0.01
CA GLY A 280 5.86 13.86 0.38
C GLY A 280 4.99 14.86 1.16
N THR A 281 3.68 14.62 1.32
CA THR A 281 2.78 15.52 2.07
C THR A 281 2.79 15.34 3.60
N VAL A 282 3.89 14.83 4.16
CA VAL A 282 4.33 15.17 5.52
C VAL A 282 5.55 16.09 5.33
N ASN A 283 5.27 17.38 5.30
CA ASN A 283 6.06 18.42 4.64
C ASN A 283 7.27 18.90 5.48
N PHE A 284 8.45 19.04 4.87
CA PHE A 284 9.38 20.14 5.18
C PHE A 284 10.01 20.63 3.87
N ARG A 285 9.86 21.93 3.62
CA ARG A 285 10.45 22.68 2.49
C ARG A 285 11.90 22.25 2.22
N SER A 286 12.19 21.79 1.01
CA SER A 286 13.47 22.05 0.37
C SER A 286 13.23 22.36 -1.10
N GLY A 287 13.71 23.52 -1.53
CA GLY A 287 13.47 24.07 -2.85
C GLY A 287 14.19 23.28 -3.93
N TYR A 288 13.42 22.73 -4.87
CA TYR A 288 13.89 22.51 -6.23
C TYR A 288 13.01 23.35 -7.14
N GLN A 289 13.58 24.49 -7.54
CA GLN A 289 13.04 25.38 -8.55
C GLN A 289 13.26 24.70 -9.91
N TYR A 290 12.18 24.36 -10.59
CA TYR A 290 12.24 23.79 -11.94
C TYR A 290 12.31 24.95 -12.93
N ASP A 291 13.45 25.14 -13.58
CA ASP A 291 13.53 25.97 -14.78
C ASP A 291 12.88 25.22 -15.95
N VAL A 292 11.81 25.82 -16.47
CA VAL A 292 11.13 25.39 -17.69
C VAL A 292 11.91 25.99 -18.86
N PRO A 293 12.39 25.21 -19.84
CA PRO A 293 12.96 25.77 -21.06
C PRO A 293 11.85 26.41 -21.89
N ASP A 294 11.95 27.72 -22.11
CA ASP A 294 11.11 28.47 -23.04
C ASP A 294 11.35 27.99 -24.47
N GLY A 295 10.26 27.62 -25.16
CA GLY A 295 10.31 27.44 -26.60
C GLY A 295 9.23 26.55 -27.15
N LEU A 296 8.04 27.12 -27.38
CA LEU A 296 7.16 26.80 -28.53
C LEU A 296 6.18 27.97 -28.71
N PRO A 297 6.08 28.59 -29.91
CA PRO A 297 5.27 29.78 -30.13
C PRO A 297 3.79 29.39 -30.30
N PHE A 298 2.92 29.96 -29.46
CA PHE A 298 1.47 29.89 -29.63
C PHE A 298 1.01 30.98 -30.61
N ASP A 299 0.45 30.55 -31.73
CA ASP A 299 -0.17 31.40 -32.76
C ASP A 299 -1.50 31.95 -32.23
N ASN A 300 -1.54 33.25 -31.95
CA ASN A 300 -2.74 33.97 -31.51
C ASN A 300 -3.47 34.55 -32.73
N ARG A 301 -4.50 33.84 -33.21
CA ARG A 301 -5.59 34.45 -33.97
C ARG A 301 -6.93 34.20 -33.30
N LEU A 302 -7.35 35.16 -32.50
CA LEU A 302 -8.75 35.39 -32.13
C LEU A 302 -9.47 36.13 -33.27
N PRO A 303 -10.77 35.87 -33.48
CA PRO A 303 -11.69 36.91 -33.92
C PRO A 303 -12.44 37.53 -32.73
N HIS A 304 -12.56 38.86 -32.80
CA HIS A 304 -13.46 39.76 -32.07
C HIS A 304 -14.85 39.14 -31.78
N GLN A 305 -15.56 39.45 -30.68
CA GLN A 305 -16.16 40.76 -30.29
C GLN A 305 -16.92 40.58 -28.92
N PRO A 306 -17.63 41.57 -28.33
CA PRO A 306 -17.17 42.29 -27.13
C PRO A 306 -18.11 42.25 -25.89
N ALA A 307 -17.52 42.68 -24.76
CA ALA A 307 -18.07 43.49 -23.66
C ALA A 307 -19.56 43.37 -23.25
N ILE A 308 -19.78 42.92 -22.01
CA ILE A 308 -20.80 43.49 -21.12
C ILE A 308 -20.15 43.88 -19.79
N ARG A 309 -20.54 45.07 -19.35
CA ARG A 309 -20.01 45.96 -18.33
C ARG A 309 -20.78 45.76 -17.00
N GLU A 310 -20.07 45.98 -15.89
CA GLU A 310 -20.51 46.49 -14.57
C GLU A 310 -21.82 45.96 -13.94
N LEU A 311 -21.72 45.51 -12.68
CA LEU A 311 -22.22 46.31 -11.55
C LEU A 311 -21.64 45.81 -10.22
N SER A 312 -21.01 46.77 -9.56
CA SER A 312 -20.48 46.75 -8.20
C SER A 312 -21.58 46.96 -7.15
N GLY A 313 -21.36 46.38 -5.96
CA GLY A 313 -21.61 47.08 -4.69
C GLY A 313 -22.95 46.85 -4.00
N ALA A 314 -22.90 46.24 -2.81
CA ALA A 314 -23.54 46.79 -1.63
C ALA A 314 -22.91 46.18 -0.36
N GLU A 315 -22.51 47.09 0.51
CA GLU A 315 -21.89 46.99 1.83
C GLU A 315 -22.95 46.79 2.94
N TYR A 316 -22.47 46.26 4.09
CA TYR A 316 -22.97 46.38 5.48
C TYR A 316 -24.43 45.91 5.79
N GLU A 317 -24.74 45.29 6.94
CA GLU A 317 -24.45 45.74 8.31
C GLU A 317 -24.64 44.59 9.33
N ASP A 318 -23.89 44.66 10.44
CA ASP A 318 -24.00 43.83 11.64
C ASP A 318 -25.34 44.03 12.39
N LYS A 319 -25.94 42.92 12.85
CA LYS A 319 -26.52 42.72 14.19
C LYS A 319 -27.01 41.29 14.41
#